data_AF-A0A558GFD1-F1
#
_entry.id   AF-A0A558GFD1-F1
#
_cell.length_a   1.000
_cell.length_b   1.000
_cell.length_c   1.000
_cell.angle_alpha   90.00
_cell.angle_beta   90.00
_cell.angle_gamma   90.00
#
_symmetry.space_group_name_H-M   'P 1'
#
loop_
_entity.id
_entity.type
_entity.pdbx_description
1 polymer ?
#
loop_
_entity_poly.entity_id
_entity_poly.type
_entity_poly.pdbx_seq_one_letter_code
_entity_poly.pdbx_strand_id
1 'polypeptide(L)' 'MRRTRALTMYLIVPCLLYAAAFVIVVTQFSAVVETSTLRQSHTIFAAIIAVVLLVKRDELSAER' A
#
# COMPACT_ATOMS: atom_id res chain seq x y z
N MET A 1 -1.99 -22.16 3.73
CA MET A 1 -1.54 -21.25 4.81
C MET A 1 -0.45 -20.26 4.39
N ARG A 2 0.61 -20.66 3.64
CA ARG A 2 1.70 -19.74 3.22
C ARG A 2 1.24 -18.58 2.33
N ARG A 3 0.38 -18.84 1.34
CA ARG A 3 -0.19 -17.81 0.45
C ARG A 3 -1.00 -16.76 1.21
N THR A 4 -1.87 -17.19 2.12
CA THR A 4 -2.66 -16.29 2.97
C THR A 4 -1.75 -15.40 3.79
N ARG A 5 -0.67 -15.95 4.36
CA ARG A 5 0.34 -15.17 5.09
C ARG A 5 1.08 -14.18 4.18
N ALA A 6 1.44 -14.57 2.96
CA ALA A 6 2.08 -13.70 1.98
C ALA A 6 1.17 -12.54 1.55
N LEU A 7 -0.10 -12.83 1.24
CA LEU A 7 -1.11 -11.80 0.95
C LEU A 7 -1.29 -10.84 2.12
N THR A 8 -1.39 -11.36 3.34
CA THR A 8 -1.50 -10.52 4.53
C THR A 8 -0.30 -9.62 4.70
N MET A 9 0.92 -10.18 4.60
CA MET A 9 2.16 -9.47 4.90
C MET A 9 2.56 -8.47 3.82
N TYR A 10 2.40 -8.82 2.54
CA TYR A 10 2.89 -8.00 1.43
C TYR A 10 1.83 -7.09 0.82
N LEU A 11 0.54 -7.36 1.04
CA LEU A 11 -0.55 -6.58 0.44
C LEU A 11 -1.46 -5.96 1.50
N ILE A 12 -2.10 -6.77 2.33
CA ILE A 12 -3.16 -6.29 3.23
C ILE A 12 -2.58 -5.33 4.27
N VAL A 13 -1.51 -5.72 4.96
CA VAL A 13 -0.90 -4.88 6.01
C VAL A 13 -0.39 -3.54 5.45
N PRO A 14 0.42 -3.50 4.37
CA PRO A 14 0.86 -2.24 3.78
C PRO A 14 -0.30 -1.34 3.34
N CYS A 15 -1.33 -1.91 2.69
CA CYS A 15 -2.50 -1.14 2.26
C CYS A 15 -3.29 -0.55 3.43
N LEU A 16 -3.50 -1.31 4.50
CA LEU A 16 -4.19 -0.82 5.70
C LEU A 16 -3.38 0.27 6.40
N LEU A 17 -2.07 0.10 6.53
CA LEU A 17 -1.19 1.10 7.14
C LEU A 17 -1.18 2.40 6.34
N TYR A 18 -1.04 2.30 5.01
CA TYR A 18 -1.09 3.47 4.14
C TYR A 18 -2.45 4.17 4.21
N ALA A 19 -3.56 3.42 4.15
CA ALA A 19 -4.90 3.99 4.26
C ALA A 19 -5.11 4.71 5.60
N ALA A 20 -4.70 4.11 6.71
CA ALA A 20 -4.78 4.73 8.03
C ALA A 20 -3.96 6.03 8.10
N ALA A 21 -2.71 6.01 7.64
CA ALA A 21 -1.86 7.19 7.60
C ALA A 21 -2.44 8.28 6.70
N PHE A 22 -2.95 7.92 5.52
CA PHE A 22 -3.57 8.84 4.58
C PHE A 22 -4.80 9.53 5.19
N VAL A 23 -5.68 8.76 5.84
CA VAL A 23 -6.85 9.31 6.53
C VAL A 23 -6.43 10.26 7.65
N ILE A 24 -5.42 9.92 8.46
CA ILE A 24 -4.90 10.81 9.50
C ILE A 24 -4.39 12.12 8.88
N VAL A 25 -3.62 12.05 7.79
CA VAL A 25 -3.10 13.25 7.11
C VAL A 25 -4.23 14.12 6.59
N VAL A 26 -5.22 13.53 5.91
CA VAL A 26 -6.37 14.27 5.36
C VAL A 26 -7.27 14.83 6.46
N THR A 27 -7.41 14.16 7.60
CA THR A 27 -8.30 14.61 8.69
C THR A 27 -7.65 15.62 9.61
N GLN A 28 -6.40 15.41 10.01
CA GLN A 28 -5.72 16.21 11.02
C GLN A 28 -4.80 17.29 10.43
N PHE A 29 -4.35 17.14 9.18
CA PHE A 29 -3.32 18.00 8.58
C PHE A 29 -3.76 18.60 7.23
N SER A 30 -5.06 18.58 6.88
CA SER A 30 -5.58 19.09 5.61
C SER A 30 -5.26 20.57 5.34
N ALA A 31 -5.12 21.38 6.38
CA ALA A 31 -4.78 22.81 6.24
C ALA A 31 -3.30 23.05 5.90
N VAL A 32 -2.44 22.05 6.10
CA VAL A 32 -0.98 22.17 5.96
C VAL A 32 -0.45 21.36 4.78
N VAL A 33 -1.12 20.26 4.43
CA VAL A 33 -0.68 19.36 3.38
C VAL A 33 -1.38 19.67 2.07
N GLU A 34 -0.60 20.02 1.06
CA GLU A 34 -1.10 20.24 -0.29
C GLU A 34 -1.66 18.96 -0.93
N THR A 35 -2.67 19.13 -1.77
CA THR A 35 -3.26 18.05 -2.56
C THR A 35 -2.25 17.43 -3.54
N SER A 36 -1.28 18.21 -4.01
CA SER A 36 -0.14 17.76 -4.82
C SER A 36 0.68 16.68 -4.09
N THR A 37 1.03 16.94 -2.83
CA THR A 37 1.76 16.04 -1.94
C THR A 37 0.97 14.76 -1.67
N LEU A 38 -0.34 14.87 -1.42
CA LEU A 38 -1.21 13.69 -1.26
C LEU A 38 -1.21 12.81 -2.52
N ARG A 39 -1.36 13.41 -3.71
CA ARG A 39 -1.35 12.68 -4.99
C ARG A 39 0.00 12.02 -5.26
N GLN A 40 1.11 12.70 -4.96
CA GLN A 40 2.45 12.13 -5.09
C GLN A 40 2.62 10.94 -4.14
N SER A 41 2.23 11.08 -2.87
CA SER A 41 2.30 9.97 -1.90
C SER A 41 1.54 8.72 -2.37
N HIS A 42 0.36 8.92 -2.96
CA HIS A 42 -0.48 7.84 -3.48
C HIS A 42 0.14 7.15 -4.69
N THR A 43 0.71 7.95 -5.59
CA THR A 43 1.41 7.45 -6.78
C THR A 43 2.64 6.62 -6.39
N ILE A 44 3.44 7.11 -5.44
CA ILE A 44 4.60 6.38 -4.92
C ILE A 44 4.16 5.07 -4.25
N PHE A 45 3.12 5.12 -3.42
CA PHE A 45 2.60 3.91 -2.77
C PHE A 45 2.13 2.87 -3.79
N ALA A 46 1.38 3.29 -4.82
CA ALA A 46 0.95 2.40 -5.89
C ALA A 46 2.13 1.79 -6.65
N ALA A 47 3.18 2.57 -6.93
CA ALA A 47 4.39 2.07 -7.57
C ALA A 47 5.10 1.02 -6.70
N ILE A 48 5.19 1.24 -5.39
CA ILE A 48 5.76 0.26 -4.44
C ILE A 48 4.95 -1.04 -4.46
N ILE A 49 3.61 -0.96 -4.41
CA ILE A 49 2.76 -2.14 -4.45
C ILE A 49 2.92 -2.90 -5.78
N ALA A 50 3.02 -2.19 -6.90
CA ALA A 50 3.28 -2.81 -8.20
C ALA A 50 4.61 -3.57 -8.20
N VAL A 51 5.68 -2.99 -7.65
CA VAL A 51 6.98 -3.67 -7.49
C VAL A 51 6.86 -4.90 -6.59
N VAL A 52 6.15 -4.80 -5.46
CA VAL A 52 5.91 -5.94 -4.57
C VAL A 52 5.18 -7.07 -5.30
N LEU A 53 4.14 -6.75 -6.08
CA LEU A 53 3.40 -7.74 -6.87
C LEU A 53 4.28 -8.42 -7.92
N LEU A 54 5.21 -7.67 -8.55
CA LEU A 54 6.17 -8.23 -9.50
C LEU A 54 7.19 -9.14 -8.82
N VAL A 55 7.80 -8.70 -7.72
CA VAL A 55 8.87 -9.43 -7.02
C VAL A 55 8.32 -10.65 -6.27
N LYS A 56 7.12 -10.54 -5.72
CA LYS A 56 6.46 -11.61 -4.94
C LYS A 56 5.42 -12.38 -5.73
N ARG A 57 5.43 -12.25 -7.06
CA ARG A 57 4.49 -12.91 -7.97
C ARG A 57 4.30 -14.39 -7.63
N ASP A 58 5.39 -15.14 -7.45
CA ASP A 58 5.31 -16.58 -7.24
C ASP A 58 4.67 -16.94 -5.88
N GLU A 59 5.00 -16.19 -4.83
CA GLU A 59 4.43 -16.36 -3.48
C GLU A 59 2.95 -15.94 -3.40
N LEU A 60 2.52 -15.06 -4.29
CA LEU A 60 1.16 -14.51 -4.37
C LEU A 60 0.28 -15.22 -5.40
N SER A 61 0.86 -15.86 -6.41
CA SER A 61 0.14 -16.62 -7.43
C SER A 61 -0.53 -17.85 -6.82
N ALA A 62 -1.65 -18.25 -7.42
CA ALA A 62 -2.37 -19.46 -7.03
C ALA A 62 -1.80 -20.72 -7.70
N GLU A 63 -0.76 -20.60 -8.52
CA GLU A 63 -0.14 -21.73 -9.22
C GLU A 63 0.76 -22.52 -8.28
N ARG A 64 0.14 -23.37 -7.48
CA ARG A 64 0.70 -24.65 -7.02
C ARG A 64 -0.40 -25.63 -6.66
#